data_AF-A0A538PNP6-F1
#
_entry.id   AF-A0A538PNP6-F1
#
_cell.length_a   1.000
_cell.length_b   1.000
_cell.length_c   1.000
_cell.angle_alpha   90.00
_cell.angle_beta   90.00
_cell.angle_gamma   90.00
#
_symmetry.space_group_name_H-M   'P 1'
#
loop_
_entity.id
_entity.type
_entity.pdbx_description
1 polymer ?
#
loop_
_entity_poly.entity_id
_entity_poly.type
_entity_poly.pdbx_seq_one_letter_code
_entity_poly.pdbx_strand_id
1 'polypeptide(L)'
;MVHSLVAHDVTVSGNNAFALVSNGDVQINGIFAASASSSVPGPGRFNDGTCMGGSGDTSVGQASGGCGGGGFGSAGGKGGSAINTNGTAPGGAGGSATGNPVLVPLRGGCDSGRLGGTAGFGAGGGAIQLVSRTKITVTGVVAANGSSLAGGGSGGGILLEAPLVSLSGSVVANGGAGAGGCVFPQAGEDGRLDATPATGGDPCGSHGGQGGNGGAGNTGAGNGVSVNEADAGMLVLVFGGYGGGGVGRIRVNTIPDGLNRTGGLFSPNPSTGTIASR
;
A
#
# COMPACT_ATOMS: atom_id res chain seq x y z
N MET A 1 -15.96 27.39 -4.12
CA MET A 1 -14.91 27.21 -5.14
C MET A 1 -13.65 27.87 -4.61
N VAL A 2 -12.54 27.14 -4.51
CA VAL A 2 -11.26 27.66 -4.00
C VAL A 2 -10.58 28.47 -5.11
N HIS A 3 -10.10 29.69 -4.81
CA HIS A 3 -9.40 30.53 -5.79
C HIS A 3 -7.94 30.09 -5.99
N SER A 4 -7.26 29.77 -4.90
CA SER A 4 -5.95 29.11 -4.87
C SER A 4 -5.82 28.33 -3.57
N LEU A 5 -5.03 27.27 -3.56
CA LEU A 5 -4.70 26.50 -2.36
C LEU A 5 -3.20 26.43 -2.16
N VAL A 6 -2.77 26.69 -0.92
CA VAL A 6 -1.46 26.30 -0.42
C VAL A 6 -1.68 25.33 0.74
N ALA A 7 -1.17 24.11 0.60
CA ALA A 7 -1.19 23.10 1.64
C ALA A 7 0.22 22.80 2.12
N HIS A 8 0.37 22.72 3.44
CA HIS A 8 1.60 22.24 4.10
C HIS A 8 1.37 20.81 4.55
N ASP A 9 1.04 20.60 5.82
CA ASP A 9 0.75 19.28 6.37
C ASP A 9 -0.75 19.06 6.49
N VAL A 10 -1.26 18.13 5.68
CA VAL A 10 -2.67 17.77 5.59
C VAL A 10 -2.81 16.27 5.68
N THR A 11 -3.59 15.80 6.65
CA THR A 11 -4.02 14.40 6.75
C THR A 11 -5.50 14.31 6.42
N VAL A 12 -5.82 13.49 5.44
CA VAL A 12 -7.19 13.18 5.03
C VAL A 12 -7.59 11.83 5.62
N SER A 13 -8.70 11.82 6.36
CA SER A 13 -9.28 10.60 6.94
C SER A 13 -10.78 10.54 6.67
N GLY A 14 -11.35 9.34 6.80
CA GLY A 14 -12.77 9.07 6.53
C GLY A 14 -12.93 7.88 5.58
N ASN A 15 -14.17 7.61 5.17
CA ASN A 15 -14.47 6.42 4.37
C ASN A 15 -14.39 6.65 2.85
N ASN A 16 -14.61 7.88 2.40
CA ASN A 16 -14.76 8.21 0.98
C ASN A 16 -13.47 8.78 0.40
N ALA A 17 -13.24 8.54 -0.90
CA ALA A 17 -12.15 9.19 -1.62
C ALA A 17 -12.25 10.72 -1.52
N PHE A 18 -11.09 11.39 -1.49
CA PHE A 18 -11.03 12.84 -1.35
C PHE A 18 -10.73 13.50 -2.69
N ALA A 19 -11.50 14.54 -3.00
CA ALA A 19 -11.27 15.38 -4.17
C ALA A 19 -11.19 16.85 -3.75
N LEU A 20 -10.16 17.54 -4.25
CA LEU A 20 -10.01 18.99 -4.16
C LEU A 20 -10.10 19.58 -5.55
N VAL A 21 -10.92 20.63 -5.70
CA VAL A 21 -11.05 21.40 -6.95
C VAL A 21 -10.74 22.86 -6.69
N SER A 22 -9.69 23.37 -7.36
CA SER A 22 -9.27 24.77 -7.33
C SER A 22 -9.48 25.43 -8.69
N ASN A 23 -9.96 26.68 -8.67
CA ASN A 23 -10.08 27.50 -9.86
C ASN A 23 -8.75 28.12 -10.31
N GLY A 24 -7.79 28.22 -9.40
CA GLY A 24 -6.43 28.65 -9.68
C GLY A 24 -5.45 27.62 -9.14
N ASP A 25 -4.26 28.07 -8.75
CA ASP A 25 -3.17 27.17 -8.44
C ASP A 25 -3.42 26.31 -7.21
N VAL A 26 -2.85 25.11 -7.22
CA VAL A 26 -2.69 24.23 -6.06
C VAL A 26 -1.21 24.07 -5.79
N GLN A 27 -0.78 24.36 -4.57
CA GLN A 27 0.60 24.21 -4.11
C GLN A 27 0.65 23.27 -2.91
N ILE A 28 1.47 22.22 -3.00
CA ILE A 28 1.72 21.28 -1.91
C ILE A 28 3.19 21.41 -1.49
N ASN A 29 3.41 22.02 -0.33
CA ASN A 29 4.73 22.37 0.19
C ASN A 29 5.18 21.47 1.36
N GLY A 30 4.26 20.76 2.00
CA GLY A 30 4.52 19.77 3.06
C GLY A 30 3.97 18.40 2.70
N ILE A 31 3.51 17.63 3.69
CA ILE A 31 2.92 16.30 3.44
C ILE A 31 1.41 16.41 3.31
N PHE A 32 0.89 16.07 2.13
CA PHE A 32 -0.54 15.88 1.87
C PHE A 32 -0.85 14.38 1.78
N ALA A 33 -1.40 13.80 2.84
CA ALA A 33 -1.53 12.35 2.98
C ALA A 33 -2.97 11.87 3.12
N ALA A 34 -3.26 10.76 2.44
CA ALA A 34 -4.42 9.89 2.61
C ALA A 34 -3.96 8.45 2.91
N SER A 35 -2.76 8.30 3.49
CA SER A 35 -2.18 7.01 3.80
C SER A 35 -2.96 6.28 4.90
N ALA A 36 -2.96 4.95 4.84
CA ALA A 36 -3.42 4.12 5.94
C ALA A 36 -2.44 4.19 7.12
N SER A 37 -2.91 3.81 8.30
CA SER A 37 -2.08 3.63 9.49
C SER A 37 -2.58 2.43 10.29
N SER A 38 -1.71 1.44 10.52
CA SER A 38 -2.10 0.19 11.17
C SER A 38 -3.37 -0.42 10.51
N SER A 39 -4.40 -0.77 11.29
CA SER A 39 -5.68 -1.26 10.77
C SER A 39 -6.67 -0.16 10.35
N VAL A 40 -6.26 1.12 10.34
CA VAL A 40 -7.09 2.25 9.92
C VAL A 40 -6.86 2.49 8.43
N PRO A 41 -7.84 2.17 7.56
CA PRO A 41 -7.68 2.35 6.12
C PRO A 41 -7.66 3.82 5.73
N GLY A 42 -6.98 4.10 4.62
CA GLY A 42 -7.05 5.41 3.99
C GLY A 42 -8.43 5.67 3.36
N PRO A 43 -8.80 6.95 3.17
CA PRO A 43 -10.08 7.34 2.58
C PRO A 43 -10.29 6.74 1.19
N GLY A 44 -11.44 6.12 0.94
CA GLY A 44 -11.75 5.47 -0.33
C GLY A 44 -11.17 4.06 -0.50
N ARG A 45 -10.60 3.45 0.55
CA ARG A 45 -10.18 2.04 0.57
C ARG A 45 -11.26 1.13 0.02
N PHE A 46 -10.89 0.20 -0.85
CA PHE A 46 -11.84 -0.69 -1.51
C PHE A 46 -11.36 -2.14 -1.44
N ASN A 47 -11.96 -2.94 -0.56
CA ASN A 47 -11.71 -4.38 -0.53
C ASN A 47 -12.72 -5.08 -1.44
N ASP A 48 -12.36 -5.32 -2.69
CA ASP A 48 -12.96 -6.44 -3.41
C ASP A 48 -12.28 -7.75 -2.99
N GLY A 49 -13.04 -8.86 -3.06
CA GLY A 49 -12.53 -10.17 -2.67
C GLY A 49 -11.32 -10.65 -3.48
N THR A 50 -11.01 -9.99 -4.61
CA THR A 50 -9.85 -10.30 -5.45
C THR A 50 -8.58 -9.56 -5.04
N CYS A 51 -8.70 -8.35 -4.50
CA CYS A 51 -7.57 -7.50 -4.16
C CYS A 51 -7.18 -7.58 -2.69
N MET A 52 -8.10 -7.99 -1.82
CA MET A 52 -7.77 -8.23 -0.42
C MET A 52 -6.82 -9.43 -0.31
N GLY A 53 -5.84 -9.33 0.59
CA GLY A 53 -5.00 -10.48 0.90
C GLY A 53 -5.78 -11.62 1.54
N GLY A 54 -5.32 -12.86 1.34
CA GLY A 54 -5.87 -14.04 1.99
C GLY A 54 -5.35 -14.19 3.42
N SER A 55 -6.22 -14.66 4.33
CA SER A 55 -5.81 -15.06 5.68
C SER A 55 -4.86 -16.27 5.62
N GLY A 56 -3.89 -16.34 6.53
CA GLY A 56 -3.09 -17.55 6.72
C GLY A 56 -3.89 -18.64 7.44
N ASP A 57 -3.52 -19.90 7.22
CA ASP A 57 -4.12 -21.03 7.94
C ASP A 57 -3.59 -21.09 9.38
N THR A 58 -4.49 -21.29 10.34
CA THR A 58 -4.17 -21.43 11.77
C THR A 58 -4.71 -22.74 12.35
N SER A 59 -5.20 -23.66 11.51
CA SER A 59 -5.87 -24.89 11.94
C SER A 59 -4.91 -26.05 12.23
N VAL A 60 -3.62 -25.90 11.89
CA VAL A 60 -2.61 -26.96 12.00
C VAL A 60 -1.81 -26.81 13.30
N GLY A 61 -2.38 -27.27 14.41
CA GLY A 61 -1.69 -27.32 15.70
C GLY A 61 -0.84 -26.08 15.99
N GLN A 62 0.39 -26.28 16.44
CA GLN A 62 1.34 -25.21 16.74
C GLN A 62 1.95 -24.51 15.50
N ALA A 63 1.37 -24.63 14.31
CA ALA A 63 1.81 -23.96 13.09
C ALA A 63 0.77 -22.94 12.61
N SER A 64 1.24 -21.77 12.19
CA SER A 64 0.40 -20.72 11.61
C SER A 64 1.04 -20.15 10.36
N GLY A 65 0.32 -20.20 9.24
CA GLY A 65 0.69 -19.52 8.01
C GLY A 65 0.59 -18.00 8.17
N GLY A 66 1.44 -17.25 7.48
CA GLY A 66 1.34 -15.80 7.40
C GLY A 66 0.18 -15.37 6.52
N CYS A 67 -0.39 -14.19 6.76
CA CYS A 67 -1.40 -13.60 5.86
C CYS A 67 -0.75 -13.03 4.60
N GLY A 68 -1.47 -13.04 3.48
CA GLY A 68 -1.04 -12.35 2.26
C GLY A 68 -1.29 -10.84 2.34
N GLY A 69 -0.53 -10.06 1.57
CA GLY A 69 -0.70 -8.62 1.46
C GLY A 69 -1.78 -8.22 0.45
N GLY A 70 -2.31 -7.00 0.58
CA GLY A 70 -3.31 -6.46 -0.34
C GLY A 70 -2.70 -6.08 -1.70
N GLY A 71 -3.51 -6.13 -2.76
CA GLY A 71 -3.13 -5.73 -4.12
C GLY A 71 -3.89 -4.50 -4.62
N PHE A 72 -3.27 -3.72 -5.50
CA PHE A 72 -3.95 -2.65 -6.27
C PHE A 72 -3.22 -2.41 -7.59
N GLY A 73 -2.28 -1.47 -7.68
CA GLY A 73 -1.47 -1.26 -8.88
C GLY A 73 -0.61 -2.47 -9.26
N SER A 74 -0.14 -3.22 -8.26
CA SER A 74 0.44 -4.55 -8.40
C SER A 74 -0.25 -5.55 -7.49
N ALA A 75 0.04 -6.84 -7.68
CA ALA A 75 -0.33 -7.86 -6.70
C ALA A 75 0.42 -7.63 -5.37
N GLY A 76 -0.21 -8.06 -4.28
CA GLY A 76 0.42 -8.21 -2.97
C GLY A 76 1.21 -9.52 -2.90
N GLY A 77 2.11 -9.59 -1.91
CA GLY A 77 2.89 -10.78 -1.62
C GLY A 77 2.06 -11.85 -0.93
N LYS A 78 2.38 -13.11 -1.20
CA LYS A 78 1.84 -14.26 -0.48
C LYS A 78 2.42 -14.31 0.94
N GLY A 79 1.64 -14.77 1.91
CA GLY A 79 2.16 -15.19 3.21
C GLY A 79 2.99 -16.48 3.10
N GLY A 80 3.97 -16.63 3.97
CA GLY A 80 4.76 -17.84 4.12
C GLY A 80 3.96 -18.95 4.78
N SER A 81 4.24 -20.20 4.42
CA SER A 81 3.70 -21.37 5.11
C SER A 81 4.51 -21.69 6.37
N ALA A 82 3.87 -22.32 7.35
CA ALA A 82 4.53 -22.91 8.50
C ALA A 82 4.38 -24.43 8.46
N ILE A 83 5.47 -25.16 8.63
CA ILE A 83 5.47 -26.63 8.63
C ILE A 83 6.03 -27.13 9.96
N ASN A 84 5.30 -28.01 10.61
CA ASN A 84 5.76 -28.74 11.80
C ASN A 84 5.35 -30.22 11.72
N THR A 85 5.60 -30.97 12.79
CA THR A 85 5.24 -32.39 12.94
C THR A 85 3.73 -32.68 12.78
N ASN A 86 2.86 -31.71 13.01
CA ASN A 86 1.41 -31.85 12.87
C ASN A 86 0.91 -31.56 11.44
N GLY A 87 1.77 -31.01 10.57
CA GLY A 87 1.48 -30.75 9.16
C GLY A 87 1.93 -29.38 8.67
N THR A 88 1.36 -28.96 7.55
CA THR A 88 1.62 -27.67 6.89
C THR A 88 0.43 -26.75 7.09
N ALA A 89 0.61 -25.61 7.76
CA ALA A 89 -0.30 -24.46 7.71
C ALA A 89 0.07 -23.58 6.50
N PRO A 90 -0.73 -23.57 5.41
CA PRO A 90 -0.43 -22.74 4.25
C PRO A 90 -0.54 -21.24 4.56
N GLY A 91 0.39 -20.46 4.02
CA GLY A 91 0.27 -19.00 4.01
C GLY A 91 -0.85 -18.50 3.08
N GLY A 92 -1.47 -17.39 3.45
CA GLY A 92 -2.54 -16.76 2.70
C GLY A 92 -2.10 -16.22 1.34
N ALA A 93 -2.99 -16.28 0.35
CA ALA A 93 -2.72 -15.77 -0.99
C ALA A 93 -2.49 -14.24 -0.98
N GLY A 94 -1.60 -13.74 -1.85
CA GLY A 94 -1.51 -12.30 -2.10
C GLY A 94 -2.74 -11.79 -2.84
N GLY A 95 -3.18 -10.58 -2.52
CA GLY A 95 -4.24 -9.90 -3.25
C GLY A 95 -3.84 -9.61 -4.69
N SER A 96 -4.76 -9.76 -5.64
CA SER A 96 -4.50 -9.50 -7.05
C SER A 96 -4.36 -8.01 -7.35
N ALA A 97 -3.62 -7.68 -8.41
CA ALA A 97 -3.65 -6.33 -8.96
C ALA A 97 -5.06 -6.01 -9.45
N THR A 98 -5.60 -4.86 -9.06
CA THR A 98 -6.93 -4.38 -9.42
C THR A 98 -6.90 -2.87 -9.73
N GLY A 99 -8.08 -2.27 -9.88
CA GLY A 99 -8.21 -0.85 -10.22
C GLY A 99 -7.91 -0.54 -11.67
N ASN A 100 -8.54 0.52 -12.16
CA ASN A 100 -8.32 1.05 -13.49
C ASN A 100 -7.09 1.96 -13.49
N PRO A 101 -6.12 1.82 -14.42
CA PRO A 101 -5.03 2.80 -14.60
C PRO A 101 -5.52 4.25 -14.74
N VAL A 102 -6.72 4.46 -15.30
CA VAL A 102 -7.32 5.80 -15.48
C VAL A 102 -7.90 6.36 -14.17
N LEU A 103 -7.98 5.56 -13.10
CA LEU A 103 -8.56 5.93 -11.80
C LEU A 103 -10.01 6.46 -11.88
N VAL A 104 -10.80 5.84 -12.76
CA VAL A 104 -12.25 6.06 -12.85
C VAL A 104 -12.97 4.70 -12.66
N PRO A 105 -13.72 4.52 -11.56
CA PRO A 105 -13.87 5.45 -10.43
C PRO A 105 -12.56 5.59 -9.62
N LEU A 106 -12.42 6.73 -8.93
CA LEU A 106 -11.32 6.97 -7.99
C LEU A 106 -11.52 6.08 -6.75
N ARG A 107 -10.57 5.19 -6.49
CA ARG A 107 -10.59 4.29 -5.33
C ARG A 107 -9.19 4.14 -4.72
N GLY A 108 -9.17 3.82 -3.44
CA GLY A 108 -7.98 3.50 -2.68
C GLY A 108 -7.55 2.05 -2.88
N GLY A 109 -6.53 1.67 -2.11
CA GLY A 109 -5.95 0.34 -2.06
C GLY A 109 -6.80 -0.65 -1.29
N CYS A 110 -6.24 -1.84 -1.12
CA CYS A 110 -6.87 -2.97 -0.48
C CYS A 110 -6.10 -3.42 0.75
N ASP A 111 -6.86 -3.93 1.73
CA ASP A 111 -6.32 -4.48 2.95
C ASP A 111 -5.61 -5.82 2.70
N SER A 112 -4.70 -6.17 3.59
CA SER A 112 -4.14 -7.52 3.69
C SER A 112 -5.15 -8.53 4.24
N GLY A 113 -4.74 -9.80 4.27
CA GLY A 113 -5.47 -10.87 4.96
C GLY A 113 -5.51 -10.68 6.47
N ARG A 114 -6.49 -11.31 7.12
CA ARG A 114 -6.75 -11.14 8.55
C ARG A 114 -6.12 -12.24 9.38
N LEU A 115 -5.48 -11.84 10.47
CA LEU A 115 -4.98 -12.74 11.52
C LEU A 115 -6.15 -13.44 12.24
N GLY A 116 -6.36 -14.73 12.02
CA GLY A 116 -7.30 -15.56 12.79
C GLY A 116 -8.74 -15.01 12.86
N GLY A 117 -9.19 -14.29 11.83
CA GLY A 117 -10.52 -13.65 11.81
C GLY A 117 -10.68 -12.40 12.68
N THR A 118 -9.62 -11.92 13.34
CA THR A 118 -9.62 -10.70 14.16
C THR A 118 -9.39 -9.42 13.34
N ALA A 119 -9.40 -8.26 14.00
CA ALA A 119 -9.24 -6.93 13.38
C ALA A 119 -7.80 -6.59 12.94
N GLY A 120 -6.82 -7.47 13.17
CA GLY A 120 -5.43 -7.24 12.78
C GLY A 120 -5.20 -7.47 11.28
N PHE A 121 -5.02 -6.38 10.53
CA PHE A 121 -4.60 -6.37 9.12
C PHE A 121 -3.86 -5.07 8.81
N GLY A 122 -2.87 -5.11 7.91
CA GLY A 122 -2.36 -3.91 7.26
C GLY A 122 -3.40 -3.38 6.28
N ALA A 123 -3.76 -2.11 6.43
CA ALA A 123 -4.85 -1.47 5.72
C ALA A 123 -4.38 -0.78 4.43
N GLY A 124 -5.25 -0.75 3.42
CA GLY A 124 -4.98 -0.17 2.12
C GLY A 124 -4.96 1.37 2.15
N GLY A 125 -4.03 1.97 1.40
CA GLY A 125 -3.91 3.42 1.26
C GLY A 125 -5.14 4.07 0.63
N GLY A 126 -5.32 5.37 0.86
CA GLY A 126 -6.52 6.09 0.42
C GLY A 126 -6.49 6.57 -1.03
N ALA A 127 -7.39 7.47 -1.37
CA ALA A 127 -7.53 8.01 -2.70
C ALA A 127 -7.64 9.54 -2.68
N ILE A 128 -6.79 10.19 -3.47
CA ILE A 128 -6.70 11.65 -3.61
C ILE A 128 -6.89 12.02 -5.07
N GLN A 129 -7.76 12.99 -5.33
CA GLN A 129 -7.80 13.72 -6.58
C GLN A 129 -7.55 15.21 -6.34
N LEU A 130 -6.56 15.76 -7.02
CA LEU A 130 -6.28 17.19 -7.03
C LEU A 130 -6.58 17.73 -8.43
N VAL A 131 -7.50 18.69 -8.51
CA VAL A 131 -7.88 19.35 -9.76
C VAL A 131 -7.58 20.83 -9.68
N SER A 132 -6.90 21.37 -10.68
CA SER A 132 -6.70 22.81 -10.87
C SER A 132 -7.04 23.21 -12.30
N ARG A 133 -7.65 24.38 -12.48
CA ARG A 133 -7.83 24.98 -13.81
C ARG A 133 -6.49 25.45 -14.41
N THR A 134 -5.47 25.71 -13.60
CA THR A 134 -4.23 26.37 -14.03
C THR A 134 -3.02 25.49 -13.83
N LYS A 135 -2.65 25.24 -12.56
CA LYS A 135 -1.40 24.57 -12.20
C LYS A 135 -1.51 23.82 -10.88
N ILE A 136 -0.91 22.64 -10.83
CA ILE A 136 -0.56 21.94 -9.60
C ILE A 136 0.97 21.99 -9.45
N THR A 137 1.45 22.44 -8.30
CA THR A 137 2.87 22.40 -7.92
C THR A 137 3.04 21.52 -6.69
N VAL A 138 3.92 20.53 -6.77
CA VAL A 138 4.26 19.65 -5.65
C VAL A 138 5.76 19.76 -5.38
N THR A 139 6.10 20.43 -4.30
CA THR A 139 7.46 20.54 -3.77
C THR A 139 7.66 19.66 -2.53
N GLY A 140 6.58 19.37 -1.80
CA GLY A 140 6.53 18.42 -0.69
C GLY A 140 6.17 17.00 -1.12
N VAL A 141 5.25 16.34 -0.41
CA VAL A 141 4.84 14.95 -0.67
C VAL A 141 3.33 14.83 -0.78
N VAL A 142 2.84 14.11 -1.80
CA VAL A 142 1.46 13.62 -1.87
C VAL A 142 1.48 12.11 -1.65
N ALA A 143 0.84 11.61 -0.60
CA ALA A 143 0.95 10.22 -0.18
C ALA A 143 -0.41 9.51 -0.06
N ALA A 144 -0.47 8.28 -0.56
CA ALA A 144 -1.59 7.36 -0.40
C ALA A 144 -1.05 5.95 -0.10
N ASN A 145 -0.20 5.83 0.91
CA ASN A 145 0.52 4.59 1.20
C ASN A 145 -0.36 3.61 1.99
N GLY A 146 -0.11 2.31 1.80
CA GLY A 146 -0.65 1.27 2.66
C GLY A 146 0.16 1.13 3.95
N SER A 147 -0.42 0.47 4.95
CA SER A 147 0.18 0.27 6.26
C SER A 147 0.64 -1.17 6.50
N SER A 148 1.42 -1.35 7.57
CA SER A 148 1.86 -2.64 8.09
C SER A 148 1.19 -2.95 9.44
N LEU A 149 0.75 -4.20 9.61
CA LEU A 149 0.36 -4.76 10.91
C LEU A 149 0.42 -6.29 10.87
N ALA A 150 -0.23 -6.88 9.87
CA ALA A 150 -0.19 -8.32 9.58
C ALA A 150 0.50 -8.52 8.23
N GLY A 151 -0.25 -8.89 7.18
CA GLY A 151 0.21 -8.58 5.83
C GLY A 151 0.26 -7.06 5.60
N GLY A 152 0.99 -6.65 4.58
CA GLY A 152 1.02 -5.25 4.16
C GLY A 152 -0.23 -4.87 3.37
N GLY A 153 -0.81 -3.71 3.68
CA GLY A 153 -1.85 -3.10 2.86
C GLY A 153 -1.27 -2.49 1.59
N SER A 154 -2.03 -2.49 0.49
CA SER A 154 -1.54 -1.92 -0.77
C SER A 154 -1.52 -0.40 -0.73
N GLY A 155 -0.70 0.23 -1.58
CA GLY A 155 -0.85 1.64 -1.91
C GLY A 155 -2.21 1.94 -2.55
N GLY A 156 -2.60 3.22 -2.51
CA GLY A 156 -3.88 3.73 -2.98
C GLY A 156 -3.84 4.45 -4.32
N GLY A 157 -4.81 5.33 -4.57
CA GLY A 157 -5.00 6.01 -5.86
C GLY A 157 -4.72 7.52 -5.79
N ILE A 158 -3.86 8.04 -6.66
CA ILE A 158 -3.60 9.49 -6.74
C ILE A 158 -3.84 9.98 -8.17
N LEU A 159 -4.77 10.92 -8.32
CA LEU A 159 -5.09 11.58 -9.58
C LEU A 159 -4.76 13.07 -9.51
N LEU A 160 -3.87 13.53 -10.39
CA LEU A 160 -3.55 14.95 -10.56
C LEU A 160 -4.09 15.41 -11.90
N GLU A 161 -4.88 16.49 -11.92
CA GLU A 161 -5.48 17.03 -13.14
C GLU A 161 -5.34 18.56 -13.20
N ALA A 162 -4.52 19.04 -14.14
CA ALA A 162 -4.33 20.46 -14.41
C ALA A 162 -3.63 20.66 -15.75
N PRO A 163 -3.76 21.83 -16.41
CA PRO A 163 -2.95 22.10 -17.60
C PRO A 163 -1.45 21.92 -17.34
N LEU A 164 -0.94 22.46 -16.22
CA LEU A 164 0.44 22.29 -15.82
C LEU A 164 0.56 21.55 -14.48
N VAL A 165 1.33 20.47 -14.43
CA VAL A 165 1.74 19.78 -13.20
C VAL A 165 3.25 19.90 -13.09
N SER A 166 3.71 20.61 -12.07
CA SER A 166 5.13 20.82 -11.78
C SER A 166 5.52 20.04 -10.54
N LEU A 167 6.46 19.10 -10.69
CA LEU A 167 6.88 18.22 -9.62
C LEU A 167 8.39 18.34 -9.35
N SER A 168 8.73 18.77 -8.14
CA SER A 168 10.10 18.70 -7.58
C SER A 168 10.16 17.91 -6.27
N GLY A 169 9.01 17.62 -5.66
CA GLY A 169 8.86 16.71 -4.51
C GLY A 169 8.44 15.29 -4.92
N SER A 170 7.69 14.60 -4.06
CA SER A 170 7.30 13.19 -4.27
C SER A 170 5.78 12.99 -4.36
N VAL A 171 5.35 12.05 -5.20
CA VAL A 171 3.98 11.52 -5.21
C VAL A 171 4.08 10.01 -5.06
N VAL A 172 3.54 9.48 -3.96
CA VAL A 172 3.80 8.11 -3.49
C VAL A 172 2.51 7.38 -3.14
N ALA A 173 2.39 6.16 -3.64
CA ALA A 173 1.33 5.22 -3.32
C ALA A 173 1.98 3.84 -3.15
N ASN A 174 2.83 3.71 -2.14
CA ASN A 174 3.58 2.49 -1.86
C ASN A 174 2.79 1.54 -0.96
N GLY A 175 3.05 0.25 -1.08
CA GLY A 175 2.49 -0.75 -0.17
C GLY A 175 3.25 -0.79 1.16
N GLY A 176 2.54 -1.12 2.24
CA GLY A 176 3.16 -1.45 3.51
C GLY A 176 3.82 -2.84 3.47
N ALA A 177 4.72 -3.12 4.39
CA ALA A 177 5.38 -4.41 4.48
C ALA A 177 4.55 -5.42 5.30
N GLY A 178 4.86 -6.71 5.15
CA GLY A 178 4.34 -7.77 6.00
C GLY A 178 5.11 -7.85 7.31
N ALA A 179 4.44 -8.23 8.40
CA ALA A 179 5.04 -8.56 9.66
C ALA A 179 5.90 -9.84 9.60
N GLY A 180 6.77 -10.02 10.58
CA GLY A 180 7.46 -11.30 10.79
C GLY A 180 6.56 -12.34 11.45
N GLY A 181 6.88 -13.61 11.25
CA GLY A 181 6.20 -14.74 11.86
C GLY A 181 6.42 -14.77 13.38
N CYS A 182 5.36 -14.55 14.16
CA CYS A 182 5.40 -14.66 15.61
C CYS A 182 4.01 -14.78 16.26
N VAL A 183 3.97 -15.19 17.53
CA VAL A 183 2.81 -15.03 18.44
C VAL A 183 2.43 -13.56 18.60
N PHE A 184 3.42 -12.71 18.78
CA PHE A 184 3.29 -11.25 18.80
C PHE A 184 4.04 -10.70 17.59
N PRO A 185 3.39 -10.63 16.41
CA PRO A 185 4.06 -10.29 15.17
C PRO A 185 4.68 -8.89 15.26
N GLN A 186 5.95 -8.79 14.89
CA GLN A 186 6.61 -7.51 14.71
C GLN A 186 6.19 -6.98 13.34
N ALA A 187 5.42 -5.89 13.34
CA ALA A 187 5.03 -5.23 12.11
C ALA A 187 6.28 -4.81 11.32
N GLY A 188 6.19 -4.85 10.00
CA GLY A 188 7.17 -4.22 9.13
C GLY A 188 6.96 -2.71 9.06
N GLU A 189 7.61 -2.07 8.10
CA GLU A 189 7.42 -0.64 7.84
C GLU A 189 6.09 -0.38 7.13
N ASP A 190 5.43 0.73 7.46
CA ASP A 190 4.40 1.33 6.61
C ASP A 190 5.01 1.74 5.25
N GLY A 191 4.17 1.94 4.23
CA GLY A 191 4.64 2.37 2.93
C GLY A 191 5.44 3.69 3.03
N ARG A 192 6.63 3.71 2.42
CA ARG A 192 7.59 4.81 2.56
C ARG A 192 7.21 6.04 1.73
N LEU A 193 7.77 7.21 2.08
CA LEU A 193 7.58 8.46 1.33
C LEU A 193 8.57 8.65 0.17
N ASP A 194 9.34 7.60 -0.15
CA ASP A 194 10.32 7.53 -1.24
C ASP A 194 9.99 6.34 -2.17
N ALA A 195 10.90 5.95 -3.07
CA ALA A 195 10.73 4.78 -3.95
C ALA A 195 11.35 3.49 -3.38
N THR A 196 11.77 3.50 -2.11
CA THR A 196 12.34 2.34 -1.46
C THR A 196 11.20 1.44 -0.98
N PRO A 197 11.26 0.12 -1.23
CA PRO A 197 10.36 -0.85 -0.61
C PRO A 197 10.30 -0.69 0.91
N ALA A 198 9.10 -0.79 1.49
CA ALA A 198 8.95 -0.87 2.94
C ALA A 198 9.56 -2.19 3.44
N THR A 199 10.34 -2.16 4.50
CA THR A 199 11.08 -3.32 5.02
C THR A 199 10.14 -4.26 5.78
N GLY A 200 10.19 -5.55 5.47
CA GLY A 200 9.46 -6.61 6.17
C GLY A 200 9.86 -6.74 7.64
N GLY A 201 8.90 -7.11 8.48
CA GLY A 201 9.14 -7.33 9.90
C GLY A 201 10.02 -8.55 10.18
N ASP A 202 10.81 -8.46 11.25
CA ASP A 202 11.69 -9.54 11.68
C ASP A 202 10.89 -10.68 12.36
N PRO A 203 11.31 -11.94 12.16
CA PRO A 203 10.70 -13.07 12.85
C PRO A 203 11.06 -13.10 14.34
N CYS A 204 10.26 -13.76 15.16
CA CYS A 204 10.67 -14.04 16.53
C CYS A 204 11.49 -15.33 16.62
N GLY A 205 12.80 -15.15 16.75
CA GLY A 205 13.75 -16.26 16.85
C GLY A 205 13.82 -17.10 15.57
N SER A 206 14.24 -18.36 15.71
CA SER A 206 14.48 -19.27 14.59
C SER A 206 13.23 -19.89 13.99
N HIS A 207 12.09 -19.85 14.68
CA HIS A 207 10.86 -20.57 14.29
C HIS A 207 9.85 -19.68 13.55
N GLY A 208 10.25 -18.45 13.21
CA GLY A 208 9.45 -17.47 12.50
C GLY A 208 10.05 -17.13 11.14
N GLY A 209 9.20 -16.90 10.15
CA GLY A 209 9.61 -16.44 8.83
C GLY A 209 9.65 -14.91 8.77
N GLN A 210 10.64 -14.34 8.10
CA GLN A 210 10.68 -12.90 7.85
C GLN A 210 9.48 -12.43 7.02
N GLY A 211 8.97 -11.25 7.34
CA GLY A 211 7.93 -10.58 6.56
C GLY A 211 8.40 -10.18 5.16
N GLY A 212 7.48 -10.15 4.21
CA GLY A 212 7.73 -9.68 2.85
C GLY A 212 7.74 -8.15 2.78
N ASN A 213 8.69 -7.60 2.02
CA ASN A 213 8.77 -6.15 1.79
C ASN A 213 7.53 -5.60 1.07
N GLY A 214 7.15 -4.35 1.33
CA GLY A 214 6.10 -3.64 0.60
C GLY A 214 6.55 -3.25 -0.81
N GLY A 215 5.60 -3.11 -1.75
CA GLY A 215 5.88 -2.65 -3.10
C GLY A 215 6.20 -1.16 -3.15
N ALA A 216 7.20 -0.77 -3.94
CA ALA A 216 7.55 0.62 -4.22
C ALA A 216 8.23 0.77 -5.59
N GLY A 217 8.01 1.90 -6.26
CA GLY A 217 8.58 2.17 -7.57
C GLY A 217 8.16 1.13 -8.61
N ASN A 218 9.15 0.41 -9.16
CA ASN A 218 8.93 -0.73 -10.07
C ASN A 218 9.09 -2.09 -9.36
N THR A 219 9.35 -2.09 -8.05
CA THR A 219 9.53 -3.31 -7.25
C THR A 219 8.19 -3.77 -6.72
N GLY A 220 7.79 -4.99 -7.08
CA GLY A 220 6.58 -5.63 -6.55
C GLY A 220 6.71 -5.98 -5.07
N ALA A 221 5.58 -6.33 -4.45
CA ALA A 221 5.56 -6.78 -3.07
C ALA A 221 6.32 -8.11 -2.88
N GLY A 222 7.03 -8.24 -1.76
CA GLY A 222 7.72 -9.45 -1.35
C GLY A 222 6.77 -10.46 -0.68
N ASN A 223 7.04 -11.74 -0.90
CA ASN A 223 6.38 -12.81 -0.15
C ASN A 223 6.96 -12.92 1.27
N GLY A 224 6.14 -13.35 2.21
CA GLY A 224 6.62 -13.78 3.52
C GLY A 224 7.40 -15.09 3.42
N VAL A 225 8.45 -15.22 4.22
CA VAL A 225 9.30 -16.41 4.23
C VAL A 225 8.55 -17.58 4.86
N SER A 226 8.62 -18.75 4.23
CA SER A 226 8.08 -19.98 4.81
C SER A 226 9.10 -20.61 5.74
N VAL A 227 8.62 -21.26 6.80
CA VAL A 227 9.46 -21.94 7.78
C VAL A 227 9.11 -23.42 7.82
N ASN A 228 10.13 -24.26 7.90
CA ASN A 228 9.98 -25.70 8.03
C ASN A 228 10.74 -26.22 9.25
N GLU A 229 9.97 -26.63 10.25
CA GLU A 229 10.43 -27.17 11.52
C GLU A 229 9.77 -28.55 11.73
N ALA A 230 9.70 -29.36 10.66
CA ALA A 230 9.11 -30.70 10.70
C ALA A 230 9.82 -31.64 11.69
N ASP A 231 11.09 -31.36 12.02
CA ASP A 231 11.88 -32.12 13.00
C ASP A 231 11.89 -31.48 14.39
N ALA A 232 11.26 -30.31 14.55
CA ALA A 232 11.15 -29.68 15.86
C ALA A 232 10.16 -30.46 16.74
N GLY A 233 10.49 -30.58 18.03
CA GLY A 233 9.65 -31.29 18.99
C GLY A 233 8.23 -30.73 19.02
N MET A 234 7.29 -31.58 19.49
CA MET A 234 5.83 -31.34 19.56
C MET A 234 5.34 -30.09 20.32
N LEU A 235 6.24 -29.23 20.82
CA LEU A 235 5.93 -28.01 21.58
C LEU A 235 6.40 -26.70 20.92
N VAL A 236 6.94 -26.76 19.70
CA VAL A 236 7.48 -25.58 19.00
C VAL A 236 6.40 -24.90 18.17
N LEU A 237 6.17 -23.62 18.47
CA LEU A 237 5.30 -22.75 17.67
C LEU A 237 6.05 -22.28 16.42
N VAL A 238 5.47 -22.51 15.24
CA VAL A 238 6.08 -22.21 13.94
C VAL A 238 5.21 -21.22 13.19
N PHE A 239 5.80 -20.14 12.68
CA PHE A 239 5.07 -19.07 12.02
C PHE A 239 5.66 -18.73 10.66
N GLY A 240 4.83 -18.75 9.62
CA GLY A 240 5.20 -18.18 8.34
C GLY A 240 5.25 -16.65 8.43
N GLY A 241 6.17 -16.02 7.68
CA GLY A 241 6.20 -14.58 7.54
C GLY A 241 4.99 -14.06 6.77
N TYR A 242 4.60 -12.82 6.99
CA TYR A 242 3.44 -12.22 6.32
C TYR A 242 3.85 -11.58 4.99
N GLY A 243 2.97 -11.57 3.98
CA GLY A 243 3.25 -10.96 2.68
C GLY A 243 3.14 -9.43 2.69
N GLY A 244 3.96 -8.75 1.89
CA GLY A 244 3.89 -7.30 1.72
C GLY A 244 2.75 -6.82 0.82
N GLY A 245 2.36 -5.56 0.92
CA GLY A 245 1.31 -4.94 0.10
C GLY A 245 1.83 -4.45 -1.24
N GLY A 246 1.00 -4.55 -2.29
CA GLY A 246 1.34 -4.05 -3.64
C GLY A 246 1.43 -2.53 -3.72
N VAL A 247 2.07 -2.02 -4.77
CA VAL A 247 2.01 -0.57 -5.08
C VAL A 247 0.59 -0.16 -5.45
N GLY A 248 0.31 1.13 -5.30
CA GLY A 248 -0.92 1.77 -5.71
C GLY A 248 -0.89 2.24 -7.18
N ARG A 249 -1.69 3.24 -7.51
CA ARG A 249 -1.76 3.81 -8.86
C ARG A 249 -1.69 5.32 -8.81
N ILE A 250 -0.92 5.89 -9.73
CA ILE A 250 -0.83 7.34 -9.91
C ILE A 250 -1.24 7.67 -11.36
N ARG A 251 -2.05 8.72 -11.53
CA ARG A 251 -2.51 9.22 -12.83
C ARG A 251 -2.30 10.72 -12.91
N VAL A 252 -1.73 11.19 -14.02
CA VAL A 252 -1.47 12.61 -14.25
C VAL A 252 -2.07 13.09 -15.58
N ASN A 253 -3.11 13.90 -15.49
CA ASN A 253 -3.88 14.47 -16.59
C ASN A 253 -3.43 15.91 -16.86
N THR A 254 -2.84 16.17 -18.03
CA THR A 254 -2.34 17.50 -18.41
C THR A 254 -2.63 17.83 -19.88
N ILE A 255 -2.40 19.07 -20.30
CA ILE A 255 -2.25 19.35 -21.74
C ILE A 255 -0.95 18.68 -22.25
N PRO A 256 -0.75 18.54 -23.58
CA PRO A 256 0.54 18.11 -24.12
C PRO A 256 1.70 18.93 -23.52
N ASP A 257 2.77 18.25 -23.14
CA ASP A 257 3.95 18.82 -22.46
C ASP A 257 3.68 19.53 -21.12
N GLY A 258 2.48 19.36 -20.56
CA GLY A 258 2.06 19.97 -19.30
C GLY A 258 2.58 19.29 -18.03
N LEU A 259 3.25 18.14 -18.13
CA LEU A 259 3.90 17.50 -16.99
C LEU A 259 5.38 17.88 -16.96
N ASN A 260 5.76 18.74 -16.02
CA ASN A 260 7.15 19.13 -15.79
C ASN A 260 7.69 18.46 -14.52
N ARG A 261 8.70 17.60 -14.67
CA ARG A 261 9.36 16.88 -13.58
C ARG A 261 10.81 17.35 -13.42
N THR A 262 11.03 18.30 -12.52
CA THR A 262 12.36 18.82 -12.20
C THR A 262 12.86 18.20 -10.91
N GLY A 263 13.48 17.02 -11.00
CA GLY A 263 14.02 16.29 -9.83
C GLY A 263 12.97 15.59 -8.94
N GLY A 264 11.69 15.74 -9.25
CA GLY A 264 10.62 15.09 -8.50
C GLY A 264 10.54 13.57 -8.66
N LEU A 265 9.79 12.91 -7.80
CA LEU A 265 9.63 11.45 -7.75
C LEU A 265 8.16 11.02 -7.87
N PHE A 266 7.93 9.96 -8.64
CA PHE A 266 6.70 9.18 -8.58
C PHE A 266 7.04 7.76 -8.13
N SER A 267 6.24 7.22 -7.22
CA SER A 267 6.34 5.82 -6.78
C SER A 267 4.94 5.23 -6.54
N PRO A 268 4.41 4.37 -7.42
CA PRO A 268 4.99 3.90 -8.68
C PRO A 268 4.98 4.97 -9.79
N ASN A 269 5.51 4.67 -10.97
CA ASN A 269 5.42 5.57 -12.12
C ASN A 269 3.96 5.89 -12.47
N PRO A 270 3.64 7.15 -12.85
CA PRO A 270 2.28 7.53 -13.15
C PRO A 270 1.90 7.06 -14.55
N SER A 271 0.62 6.73 -14.73
CA SER A 271 0.02 6.76 -16.06
C SER A 271 -0.32 8.20 -16.44
N THR A 272 -0.29 8.50 -17.74
CA THR A 272 -0.49 9.86 -18.26
C THR A 272 -1.61 9.89 -19.30
N GLY A 273 -2.08 11.09 -19.59
CA GLY A 273 -3.03 11.35 -20.65
C GLY A 273 -3.53 12.77 -20.61
N THR A 274 -4.37 13.10 -21.58
CA THR A 274 -4.59 14.47 -22.00
C THR A 274 -5.91 15.03 -21.52
N ILE A 275 -5.91 16.31 -21.15
CA ILE A 275 -7.13 17.11 -20.98
C ILE A 275 -7.24 18.11 -22.14
N ALA A 276 -8.47 18.50 -22.47
CA ALA A 276 -8.69 19.54 -23.45
C ALA A 276 -8.10 20.87 -22.94
N SER A 277 -7.39 21.59 -23.82
CA SER A 277 -7.08 23.00 -23.58
C SER A 277 -8.41 23.76 -23.52
N ARG A 278 -8.66 24.43 -22.40
CA ARG A 278 -9.77 25.39 -22.26
C ARG A 278 -9.32 26.77 -22.69
#